data_AF-A0A7C7SH93-F1
#
_entry.id   AF-A0A7C7SH93-F1
#
_cell.length_a   1.000
_cell.length_b   1.000
_cell.length_c   1.000
_cell.angle_alpha   90.00
_cell.angle_beta   90.00
_cell.angle_gamma   90.00
#
_symmetry.space_group_name_H-M   'P 1'
#
loop_
_entity.id
_entity.type
_entity.pdbx_description
1 polymer ?
#
loop_
_entity_poly.entity_id
_entity_poly.type
_entity_poly.pdbx_seq_one_letter_code
_entity_poly.pdbx_strand_id
1 'polypeptide(L)'
;MFVTRAGQAWFNVTALARRLEQAYTADHDHRVWSFGEIPVTRTRFLRSAMAPDFELPNREGELVRLSDFRGKKVLLVTWASW
;
A
#
# COMPACT_ATOMS: atom_id res chain seq x y z
N MET A 1 -13.30 11.96 17.85
CA MET A 1 -12.29 12.35 16.83
C MET A 1 -11.76 13.76 17.06
N PHE A 2 -12.57 14.71 17.55
CA PHE A 2 -12.06 16.03 17.95
C PHE A 2 -11.64 16.05 19.42
N VAL A 3 -10.63 16.86 19.76
CA VAL A 3 -10.17 17.11 21.13
C VAL A 3 -9.92 18.60 21.32
N THR A 4 -10.30 19.16 22.45
CA THR A 4 -10.00 20.57 22.77
C THR A 4 -8.71 20.65 23.56
N ARG A 5 -7.77 21.52 23.13
CA ARG A 5 -6.51 21.80 23.82
C ARG A 5 -6.25 23.31 23.77
N ALA A 6 -5.97 23.91 24.92
CA ALA A 6 -5.74 25.35 25.06
C ALA A 6 -6.87 26.22 24.43
N GLY A 7 -8.13 25.80 24.59
CA GLY A 7 -9.29 26.52 24.04
C GLY A 7 -9.50 26.33 22.52
N GLN A 8 -8.61 25.62 21.82
CA GLN A 8 -8.73 25.34 20.40
C GLN A 8 -9.18 23.90 20.15
N ALA A 9 -10.04 23.70 19.15
CA ALA A 9 -10.43 22.37 18.69
C ALA A 9 -9.37 21.78 17.76
N TRP A 10 -9.00 20.53 18.00
CA TRP A 10 -8.02 19.77 17.23
C TRP A 10 -8.63 18.49 16.70
N PHE A 11 -8.19 18.04 15.53
CA PHE A 11 -8.53 16.73 15.01
C PHE A 11 -7.51 15.70 15.49
N ASN A 12 -7.97 14.63 16.13
CA ASN A 12 -7.12 13.55 16.61
C ASN A 12 -6.90 12.50 15.50
N VAL A 13 -5.80 12.68 14.77
CA VAL A 13 -5.39 11.79 13.67
C VAL A 13 -5.13 10.35 14.11
N THR A 14 -4.62 10.11 15.33
CA THR A 14 -4.43 8.74 15.84
C THR A 14 -5.75 8.05 16.20
N ALA A 15 -6.76 8.81 16.64
CA ALA A 15 -8.09 8.29 16.87
C ALA A 15 -8.80 7.94 15.55
N LEU A 16 -8.58 8.73 14.50
CA LEU A 16 -9.02 8.39 13.15
C LEU A 16 -8.32 7.12 12.65
N ALA A 17 -6.99 7.03 12.75
CA ALA A 17 -6.23 5.88 12.28
C ALA A 17 -6.72 4.57 12.92
N ARG A 18 -6.94 4.56 14.25
CA ARG A 18 -7.54 3.41 14.95
C ARG A 18 -8.94 3.06 14.45
N ARG A 19 -9.76 4.06 14.15
CA ARG A 19 -11.12 3.83 13.62
C ARG A 19 -11.11 3.27 12.21
N LEU A 20 -10.10 3.61 11.42
CA LEU A 20 -9.89 3.10 10.07
C LEU A 20 -9.09 1.78 10.03
N GLU A 21 -8.69 1.25 11.19
CA GLU A 21 -7.77 0.11 11.32
C GLU A 21 -6.43 0.35 10.58
N GLN A 22 -6.06 1.62 10.41
CA GLN A 22 -4.84 2.04 9.75
C GLN A 22 -3.65 1.88 10.70
N ALA A 23 -2.63 1.14 10.27
CA ALA A 23 -1.38 1.01 11.00
C ALA A 23 -0.68 2.38 11.11
N TYR A 24 -0.11 2.67 12.27
CA TYR A 24 0.72 3.85 12.48
C TYR A 24 1.79 3.55 13.53
N THR A 25 2.88 4.32 13.49
CA THR A 25 3.91 4.35 14.53
C THR A 25 4.11 5.79 14.98
N ALA A 26 4.55 5.97 16.23
CA ALA A 26 4.78 7.26 16.83
C ALA A 26 6.07 7.25 17.64
N ASP A 27 6.88 8.28 17.44
CA ASP A 27 7.98 8.62 18.33
C ASP A 27 7.53 9.84 19.15
N HIS A 28 7.25 9.59 20.43
CA HIS A 28 6.74 10.62 21.33
C HIS A 28 7.82 11.59 21.79
N ASP A 29 9.08 11.16 21.85
CA ASP A 29 10.21 11.98 22.27
C ASP A 29 10.52 13.03 21.20
N HIS A 30 10.43 12.65 19.93
CA HIS A 30 10.62 13.55 18.79
C HIS A 30 9.33 14.16 18.25
N ARG A 31 8.16 13.79 18.81
CA ARG A 31 6.83 14.27 18.42
C ARG A 31 6.51 14.02 16.93
N VAL A 32 6.88 12.84 16.43
CA VAL A 32 6.67 12.44 15.03
C VAL A 32 5.71 11.26 14.95
N TRP A 33 4.88 11.26 13.90
CA TRP A 33 3.98 10.16 13.57
C TRP A 33 4.16 9.75 12.12
N SER A 34 4.12 8.44 11.85
CA SER A 34 4.05 7.87 10.51
C SER A 34 2.83 6.97 10.39
N PHE A 35 2.07 7.14 9.32
CA PHE A 35 0.82 6.42 9.07
C PHE A 35 0.97 5.56 7.81
N GLY A 36 0.66 4.27 7.91
CA GLY A 36 0.65 3.34 6.78
C GLY A 36 -0.58 3.51 5.90
N GLU A 37 -0.76 2.64 4.92
CA GLU A 37 -1.94 2.68 4.06
C GLU A 37 -3.23 2.34 4.82
N ILE A 38 -4.35 2.93 4.38
CA ILE A 38 -5.68 2.63 4.94
C ILE A 38 -6.15 1.26 4.40
N PRO A 39 -6.53 0.30 5.27
CA PRO A 39 -6.87 -1.07 4.87
C PRO A 39 -7.97 -1.20 3.81
N VAL A 40 -8.96 -0.30 3.81
CA VAL A 40 -10.05 -0.32 2.83
C VAL A 40 -9.53 -0.08 1.40
N THR A 41 -8.48 0.73 1.24
CA THR A 41 -7.81 0.97 -0.04
C THR A 41 -7.06 -0.28 -0.51
N ARG A 42 -6.38 -0.98 0.41
CA ARG A 42 -5.68 -2.25 0.14
C ARG A 42 -6.64 -3.36 -0.28
N THR A 43 -7.79 -3.46 0.38
CA THR A 43 -8.78 -4.51 0.13
C THR A 43 -9.41 -4.39 -1.26
N ARG A 44 -9.65 -3.16 -1.73
CA ARG A 44 -10.16 -2.93 -3.09
C ARG A 44 -9.16 -3.41 -4.15
N PHE A 45 -7.87 -3.14 -3.95
CA PHE A 45 -6.79 -3.59 -4.83
C PHE A 45 -6.78 -5.12 -4.92
N LEU A 46 -6.83 -5.83 -3.77
CA LEU A 46 -6.79 -7.29 -3.74
C LEU A 46 -8.07 -7.97 -4.28
N ARG A 47 -9.23 -7.31 -4.19
CA ARG A 47 -10.52 -7.88 -4.64
C ARG A 47 -10.80 -7.69 -6.14
N SER A 48 -10.21 -6.69 -6.79
CA SER A 48 -10.38 -6.46 -8.23
C SER A 48 -9.19 -6.86 -9.09
N ALA A 49 -8.06 -7.29 -8.50
CA ALA A 49 -6.75 -7.40 -9.17
C ALA A 49 -6.69 -8.51 -10.25
N MET A 50 -7.30 -8.26 -11.40
CA MET A 50 -6.75 -8.76 -12.65
C MET A 50 -5.43 -8.01 -12.86
N ALA A 51 -4.32 -8.75 -12.87
CA ALA A 51 -3.03 -8.16 -13.22
C ALA A 51 -3.11 -7.59 -14.66
N PRO A 52 -2.60 -6.38 -14.91
CA PRO A 52 -2.52 -5.85 -16.26
C PRO A 52 -1.64 -6.77 -17.10
N ASP A 53 -2.07 -7.08 -18.32
CA ASP A 53 -1.23 -7.83 -19.24
C ASP A 53 -0.13 -6.91 -19.77
N PHE A 54 1.09 -7.43 -19.81
CA PHE A 54 2.26 -6.73 -20.35
C PHE A 54 3.16 -7.74 -21.04
N GLU A 55 4.04 -7.23 -21.91
CA GLU A 55 5.00 -8.01 -22.68
C GLU A 55 6.40 -7.48 -22.43
N LEU A 56 7.35 -8.38 -22.18
CA LEU A 56 8.77 -8.06 -22.02
C LEU A 56 9.60 -9.10 -22.77
N PRO A 57 10.76 -8.73 -23.32
CA PRO A 57 11.72 -9.70 -23.81
C PRO A 57 12.29 -10.52 -22.65
N ASN A 58 12.41 -11.84 -22.84
CA ASN A 58 13.19 -12.70 -21.95
C ASN A 58 14.70 -12.52 -22.19
N ARG A 59 15.54 -13.37 -21.57
CA ARG A 59 17.01 -13.28 -21.69
C ARG A 59 17.49 -13.63 -23.10
N GLU A 60 16.71 -14.42 -23.81
CA GLU A 60 16.94 -14.87 -25.18
C GLU A 60 16.40 -13.85 -26.22
N GLY A 61 15.74 -12.77 -25.76
CA GLY A 61 15.17 -11.72 -26.60
C GLY A 61 13.76 -12.02 -27.11
N GLU A 62 13.16 -13.15 -26.73
CA GLU A 62 11.82 -13.55 -27.12
C GLU A 62 10.78 -12.81 -26.29
N LEU A 63 9.70 -12.38 -26.93
CA LEU A 63 8.62 -11.67 -26.25
C LEU A 63 7.79 -12.66 -25.42
N VAL A 64 7.65 -12.36 -24.13
CA VAL A 64 6.83 -13.14 -23.18
C VAL A 64 5.76 -12.24 -22.60
N ARG A 65 4.50 -12.69 -22.64
CA ARG A 65 3.36 -11.99 -22.05
C ARG A 65 3.04 -12.55 -20.67
N LEU A 66 2.53 -11.71 -19.77
CA LEU A 66 2.04 -12.18 -18.48
C LEU A 66 0.89 -13.18 -18.65
N SER A 67 0.04 -12.97 -19.65
CA SER A 67 -1.10 -13.84 -19.96
C SER A 67 -0.70 -15.27 -20.41
N ASP A 68 0.54 -15.49 -20.85
CA ASP A 68 1.06 -16.81 -21.19
C ASP A 68 1.14 -17.73 -19.96
N PHE A 69 1.15 -17.16 -18.75
CA PHE A 69 1.19 -17.89 -17.47
C PHE A 69 -0.19 -18.08 -16.82
N ARG A 70 -1.30 -17.78 -17.52
CA ARG A 70 -2.65 -18.00 -16.98
C ARG A 70 -2.84 -19.44 -16.49
N GLY A 71 -3.49 -19.58 -15.34
CA GLY A 71 -3.69 -20.87 -14.66
C GLY A 71 -2.51 -21.31 -13.77
N LYS A 72 -1.40 -20.55 -13.74
CA LYS A 72 -0.27 -20.78 -12.83
C LYS A 72 -0.20 -19.69 -11.76
N LYS A 73 0.35 -20.03 -10.58
CA LYS A 73 0.75 -19.01 -9.59
C LYS A 73 2.01 -18.32 -10.10
N VAL A 74 1.96 -17.00 -10.25
CA VAL A 74 3.07 -16.19 -10.76
C VAL A 74 3.55 -15.23 -9.68
N LEU A 75 4.86 -15.16 -9.47
CA LEU A 75 5.52 -14.15 -8.65
C LEU A 75 6.27 -13.18 -9.57
N LEU A 76 5.89 -11.91 -9.55
CA LEU A 76 6.62 -10.86 -10.27
C LEU A 76 7.65 -10.24 -9.33
N VAL A 77 8.92 -10.24 -9.75
CA VAL A 77 10.02 -9.60 -9.00
C VAL A 77 10.59 -8.48 -9.86
N THR A 78 10.40 -7.24 -9.43
CA THR A 78 10.99 -6.05 -10.03
C THR A 78 12.27 -5.69 -9.29
N TRP A 79 13.38 -5.54 -10.00
CA TRP A 79 14.65 -5.14 -9.43
C TRP A 79 15.35 -4.16 -10.37
N ALA A 80 16.28 -3.39 -9.83
CA ALA A 80 17.22 -2.59 -10.59
C ALA A 80 18.57 -2.58 -9.88
N SER A 81 19.66 -2.39 -10.61
CA SER A 81 21.03 -2.53 -10.09
C SER A 81 21.58 -1.27 -9.41
N TRP A 82 20.80 -0.19 -9.37
CA TRP A 82 21.23 1.15 -8.96
C TRP A 82 20.75 1.49 -7.54
#